data_AF-A0A3B0CAA2-F1
#
_entry.id   AF-A0A3B0CAA2-F1
#
_cell.length_a   1.000
_cell.length_b   1.000
_cell.length_c   1.000
_cell.angle_alpha   90.00
_cell.angle_beta   90.00
_cell.angle_gamma   90.00
#
_symmetry.space_group_name_H-M   'P 1'
#
loop_
_entity.id
_entity.type
_entity.pdbx_description
1 polymer ?
#
loop_
_entity_poly.entity_id
_entity_poly.type
_entity_poly.pdbx_seq_one_letter_code
_entity_poly.pdbx_strand_id
1 'polypeptide(L)'
;MSNDSKERKAEKIEELNWQNEADSELNSSEWFGAIIRYFWHLGRRKFDSFYNQKELKKNAIIGWLFKMIVIFILIYIGYRYI
;
A
#
# COMPACT_ATOMS: atom_id res chain seq x y z
N MET A 1 28.89 -13.32 -27.75
CA MET A 1 28.09 -12.53 -26.78
C MET A 1 28.69 -12.77 -25.40
N SER A 2 29.32 -11.76 -24.79
CA SER A 2 30.05 -11.89 -23.50
C SER A 2 29.10 -12.12 -22.32
N ASN A 3 29.47 -12.98 -21.35
CA ASN A 3 28.68 -13.22 -20.13
C ASN A 3 28.37 -11.92 -19.35
N ASP A 4 29.30 -10.98 -19.37
CA ASP A 4 29.21 -9.64 -18.78
C ASP A 4 28.02 -8.81 -19.33
N SER A 5 27.58 -9.08 -20.56
CA SER A 5 26.39 -8.42 -21.15
C SER A 5 25.06 -9.04 -20.73
N LYS A 6 25.06 -10.30 -20.26
CA LYS A 6 23.87 -10.98 -19.74
C LYS A 6 23.62 -10.59 -18.28
N GLU A 7 24.67 -10.50 -17.47
CA GLU A 7 24.59 -10.11 -16.06
C GLU A 7 24.08 -8.66 -15.91
N ARG A 8 24.63 -7.69 -16.66
CA ARG A 8 24.12 -6.30 -16.65
C ARG A 8 22.67 -6.16 -17.12
N LYS A 9 22.18 -7.06 -17.98
CA LYS A 9 20.77 -7.06 -18.38
C LYS A 9 19.87 -7.63 -17.29
N ALA A 10 20.34 -8.64 -16.55
CA ALA A 10 19.60 -9.23 -15.44
C ALA A 10 19.45 -8.24 -14.28
N GLU A 11 20.54 -7.58 -13.85
CA GLU A 11 20.49 -6.53 -12.82
C GLU A 11 19.53 -5.40 -13.18
N LYS A 12 19.56 -4.94 -14.44
CA LYS A 12 18.66 -3.87 -14.89
C LYS A 12 17.18 -4.29 -14.86
N ILE A 13 16.88 -5.55 -15.18
CA ILE A 13 15.52 -6.09 -15.13
C ILE A 13 15.06 -6.23 -13.67
N GLU A 14 15.96 -6.65 -12.78
CA GLU A 14 15.68 -6.78 -11.35
C GLU A 14 15.42 -5.42 -10.69
N GLU A 15 16.22 -4.39 -11.00
CA GLU A 15 16.03 -3.02 -10.52
C GLU A 15 14.69 -2.43 -10.98
N LEU A 16 14.32 -2.64 -12.26
CA LEU A 16 13.02 -2.22 -12.79
C LEU A 16 11.85 -2.96 -12.12
N ASN A 17 12.02 -4.25 -11.81
CA ASN A 17 11.00 -5.03 -11.11
C ASN A 17 10.80 -4.55 -9.67
N TRP A 18 11.87 -4.26 -8.93
CA TRP A 18 11.75 -3.72 -7.58
C TRP A 18 11.10 -2.34 -7.55
N GLN A 19 11.41 -1.46 -8.50
CA GLN A 19 10.72 -0.18 -8.63
C GLN A 19 9.23 -0.37 -8.92
N ASN A 20 8.90 -1.29 -9.82
CA ASN A 20 7.52 -1.57 -10.21
C ASN A 20 6.70 -2.22 -9.07
N GLU A 21 7.31 -3.10 -8.28
CA GLU A 21 6.68 -3.66 -7.07
C GLU A 21 6.47 -2.59 -6.00
N ALA A 22 7.46 -1.74 -5.74
CA ALA A 22 7.34 -0.64 -4.79
C ALA A 22 6.25 0.35 -5.21
N ASP A 23 6.18 0.71 -6.49
CA ASP A 23 5.16 1.62 -7.05
C ASP A 23 3.76 0.99 -7.03
N SER A 24 3.66 -0.33 -7.21
CA SER A 24 2.40 -1.08 -7.12
C SER A 24 1.92 -1.19 -5.66
N GLU A 25 2.82 -1.45 -4.72
CA GLU A 25 2.52 -1.47 -3.29
C GLU A 25 2.12 -0.09 -2.79
N LEU A 26 2.79 0.96 -3.28
CA LEU A 26 2.43 2.35 -3.01
C LEU A 26 1.01 2.63 -3.55
N ASN A 27 0.76 2.43 -4.84
CA ASN A 27 -0.55 2.67 -5.46
C ASN A 27 -1.69 1.92 -4.76
N SER A 28 -1.50 0.63 -4.45
CA SER A 28 -2.52 -0.16 -3.77
C SER A 28 -2.78 0.36 -2.35
N SER A 29 -1.74 0.74 -1.61
CA SER A 29 -1.85 1.35 -0.29
C SER A 29 -2.56 2.71 -0.32
N GLU A 30 -2.32 3.52 -1.36
CA GLU A 30 -3.01 4.78 -1.60
C GLU A 30 -4.51 4.57 -1.84
N TRP A 31 -4.85 3.59 -2.68
CA TRP A 31 -6.22 3.25 -3.02
C TRP A 31 -7.00 2.76 -1.79
N PHE A 32 -6.41 1.85 -1.01
CA PHE A 32 -7.01 1.38 0.24
C PHE A 32 -7.19 2.48 1.27
N GLY A 33 -6.21 3.38 1.43
CA GLY A 33 -6.31 4.52 2.35
C GLY A 33 -7.42 5.50 1.97
N ALA A 34 -7.60 5.77 0.67
CA ALA A 34 -8.67 6.62 0.15
C ALA A 34 -10.05 5.98 0.36
N ILE A 35 -10.19 4.68 0.09
CA ILE A 35 -11.43 3.91 0.30
C ILE A 35 -11.83 3.95 1.78
N ILE A 36 -10.91 3.62 2.69
CA ILE A 36 -11.19 3.57 4.14
C ILE A 36 -11.64 4.95 4.65
N ARG A 37 -10.96 6.03 4.25
CA ARG A 37 -11.36 7.39 4.66
C ARG A 37 -12.70 7.84 4.08
N TYR A 38 -12.99 7.47 2.84
CA TYR A 38 -14.26 7.77 2.22
C TYR A 38 -15.42 7.11 2.99
N PHE A 39 -15.27 5.84 3.36
CA PHE A 39 -16.24 5.13 4.19
C PHE A 39 -16.33 5.69 5.62
N TRP A 40 -15.21 6.08 6.23
CA TRP A 40 -15.19 6.70 7.57
C TRP A 40 -15.95 8.04 7.61
N HIS A 41 -15.83 8.84 6.56
CA HIS A 41 -16.57 10.09 6.42
C HIS A 41 -18.00 9.90 5.88
N LEU A 42 -18.51 8.67 5.83
CA LEU A 42 -19.87 8.34 5.35
C LEU A 42 -20.17 8.93 3.96
N GLY A 43 -19.16 9.03 3.10
CA GLY A 43 -19.30 9.63 1.77
C GLY A 43 -19.65 11.13 1.77
N ARG A 44 -19.57 11.85 2.90
CA ARG A 44 -19.85 13.30 3.00
C ARG A 44 -18.87 14.17 2.20
N ARG A 45 -17.75 13.60 1.75
CA ARG A 45 -16.74 14.28 0.93
C ARG A 45 -16.46 13.45 -0.33
N LYS A 46 -16.28 14.13 -1.47
CA LYS A 46 -16.00 13.49 -2.76
C LYS A 46 -14.67 12.73 -2.71
N PHE A 47 -14.61 11.56 -3.35
CA PHE A 47 -13.42 10.70 -3.41
C PHE A 47 -12.17 11.46 -3.91
N ASP A 48 -12.32 12.31 -4.93
CA ASP A 48 -11.23 13.17 -5.45
C ASP A 48 -10.61 14.11 -4.43
N SER A 49 -11.33 14.48 -3.36
CA SER A 49 -10.75 15.32 -2.31
C SER A 49 -9.72 14.58 -1.45
N PHE A 50 -9.75 13.24 -1.48
CA PHE A 50 -8.82 12.37 -0.74
C PHE A 50 -7.65 11.89 -1.61
N TYR A 51 -7.81 11.89 -2.94
CA TYR A 51 -6.76 11.55 -3.91
C TYR A 51 -5.93 12.80 -4.28
N ASN A 52 -5.30 13.40 -3.27
CA ASN A 52 -4.42 14.56 -3.46
C ASN A 52 -3.03 14.26 -2.86
N GLN A 53 -1.96 14.60 -3.57
CA GLN A 53 -0.55 14.43 -3.18
C GLN A 53 -0.24 14.96 -1.76
N LYS A 54 -0.97 15.98 -1.29
CA LYS A 54 -0.83 16.51 0.08
C LYS A 54 -1.43 15.62 1.17
N GLU A 55 -2.44 14.80 0.83
CA GLU A 55 -3.15 13.90 1.75
C GLU A 55 -2.59 12.46 1.68
N LEU A 56 -1.83 12.14 0.64
CA LEU A 56 -1.29 10.81 0.36
C LEU A 56 -0.51 10.17 1.53
N LYS A 57 0.43 10.91 2.13
CA LYS A 57 1.18 10.42 3.30
C LYS A 57 0.26 10.14 4.49
N LYS A 58 -0.77 10.95 4.68
CA LYS A 58 -1.72 10.75 5.79
C LYS A 58 -2.67 9.58 5.49
N ASN A 59 -2.99 9.32 4.23
CA ASN A 59 -3.80 8.16 3.82
C ASN A 59 -3.02 6.86 4.04
N ALA A 60 -1.74 6.82 3.65
CA ALA A 60 -0.87 5.67 3.86
C ALA A 60 -0.70 5.32 5.35
N ILE A 61 -0.46 6.33 6.21
CA ILE A 61 -0.34 6.13 7.66
C ILE A 61 -1.64 5.56 8.26
N ILE A 62 -2.80 6.07 7.83
CA ILE A 62 -4.09 5.59 8.33
C ILE A 62 -4.41 4.18 7.82
N GLY A 63 -4.08 3.86 6.58
CA GLY A 63 -4.19 2.49 6.05
C GLY A 63 -3.31 1.51 6.82
N TRP A 64 -2.06 1.89 7.12
CA TRP A 64 -1.16 1.08 7.94
C TRP A 64 -1.67 0.90 9.37
N LEU A 65 -2.12 1.97 10.02
CA LEU A 65 -2.67 1.92 11.38
C LEU A 65 -3.91 1.01 11.44
N PHE A 66 -4.79 1.10 10.43
CA PHE A 66 -5.95 0.23 10.32
C PHE A 66 -5.55 -1.24 10.17
N LYS A 67 -4.58 -1.56 9.29
CA LYS A 67 -4.04 -2.94 9.16
C LYS A 67 -3.55 -3.48 10.50
N MET A 68 -2.80 -2.68 11.26
CA MET A 68 -2.31 -3.08 12.59
C MET A 68 -3.45 -3.35 13.56
N ILE A 69 -4.47 -2.49 13.61
CA ILE A 69 -5.66 -2.69 14.46
C ILE A 69 -6.37 -4.00 14.09
N VAL A 70 -6.59 -4.26 12.80
CA VAL A 70 -7.24 -5.49 12.33
C VAL A 70 -6.44 -6.72 12.76
N ILE A 71 -5.11 -6.69 12.62
CA ILE A 71 -4.23 -7.79 13.07
C ILE A 71 -4.39 -8.04 14.57
N PHE A 72 -4.36 -7.00 15.41
CA PHE A 72 -4.56 -7.16 16.86
C PHE A 72 -5.94 -7.72 17.20
N ILE A 73 -6.99 -7.29 16.50
CA ILE A 73 -8.35 -7.83 16.69
C ILE A 73 -8.40 -9.31 16.33
N LEU A 74 -7.80 -9.71 15.20
CA LEU A 74 -7.76 -11.12 14.79
C LEU A 74 -6.98 -11.98 15.77
N ILE A 75 -5.84 -11.51 16.28
CA ILE A 75 -5.07 -12.20 17.33
C ILE A 75 -5.91 -12.34 18.60
N TYR A 76 -6.60 -11.27 19.01
CA TYR A 76 -7.45 -11.30 20.21
C TYR A 76 -8.62 -12.29 20.06
N ILE A 77 -9.30 -12.28 18.91
CA ILE A 77 -10.37 -13.23 18.61
C ILE A 77 -9.80 -14.65 18.59
N GLY A 78 -8.67 -14.88 17.93
CA GLY A 78 -7.97 -16.15 17.94
C GLY A 78 -7.69 -16.62 19.37
N TYR A 79 -7.06 -15.80 20.20
CA TYR A 79 -6.78 -16.11 21.61
C TYR A 79 -8.04 -16.36 22.45
N ARG A 80 -9.17 -15.71 22.13
CA ARG A 80 -10.42 -15.82 22.89
C ARG A 80 -11.22 -17.07 22.53
N TYR A 81 -11.15 -17.51 21.27
CA TYR A 81 -12.02 -18.55 20.71
C TYR A 81 -11.30 -19.83 20.26
N ILE A 82 -9.96 -19.84 20.26
CA ILE A 82 -9.09 -21.03 20.16
C ILE A 82 -8.56 -21.35 21.55
#